data_AF-A0A2E7WX79-F1
#
_entry.id   AF-A0A2E7WX79-F1
#
_cell.length_a   1.000
_cell.length_b   1.000
_cell.length_c   1.000
_cell.angle_alpha   90.00
_cell.angle_beta   90.00
_cell.angle_gamma   90.00
#
_symmetry.space_group_name_H-M   'P 1'
#
loop_
_entity.id
_entity.type
_entity.pdbx_description
1 polymer ?
#
loop_
_entity_poly.entity_id
_entity_poly.type
_entity_poly.pdbx_seq_one_letter_code
_entity_poly.pdbx_strand_id
1 'polypeptide(L)'
;MEWTGVSIRMEEGNLSQTPALSESVGLDTDALSSHQRFISSIDHMAEVIDNHEKSTKRELLTGMDSLGGFDSIRSFKDGVSSIGAESIGNALEISLSKFVMGDVLLHKMTTESGQAIRLVVPEKFGGRVESFMLPDGAVVGDAFWNGDILKITFNY
;
A
#
# COMPACT_ATOMS: atom_id res chain seq x y z
N MET A 1 11.93 16.93 12.78
CA MET A 1 11.90 15.49 12.46
C MET A 1 11.05 15.34 11.21
N GLU A 2 11.53 14.64 10.19
CA GLU A 2 10.85 14.54 8.90
C GLU A 2 10.64 13.08 8.51
N TRP A 3 9.53 12.81 7.84
CA TRP A 3 9.23 11.50 7.27
C TRP A 3 10.03 11.30 5.98
N THR A 4 10.75 10.19 5.90
CA THR A 4 11.52 9.79 4.72
C THR A 4 10.93 8.50 4.13
N GLY A 5 10.79 8.45 2.80
CA GLY A 5 10.28 7.26 2.10
C GLY A 5 11.25 6.08 2.18
N VAL A 6 10.69 4.88 2.30
CA VAL A 6 11.41 3.60 2.23
C VAL A 6 10.97 2.88 0.97
N SER A 7 11.93 2.50 0.13
CA SER A 7 11.64 1.73 -1.09
C SER A 7 11.19 0.31 -0.74
N ILE A 8 10.06 -0.12 -1.30
CA ILE A 8 9.56 -1.48 -1.16
C ILE A 8 9.87 -2.26 -2.44
N ARG A 9 10.70 -3.30 -2.32
CA ARG A 9 11.12 -4.13 -3.47
C ARG A 9 10.16 -5.30 -3.69
N MET A 10 10.27 -5.97 -4.83
CA MET A 10 9.63 -7.28 -5.05
C MET A 10 10.69 -8.37 -4.89
N GLU A 11 10.40 -9.43 -4.14
CA GLU A 11 11.23 -10.63 -4.19
C GLU A 11 11.02 -11.29 -5.57
N GLU A 12 12.10 -11.47 -6.34
CA GLU A 12 12.06 -12.07 -7.68
C GLU A 12 11.67 -13.55 -7.58
N GLY A 13 10.37 -13.81 -7.53
CA GLY A 13 9.77 -15.14 -7.53
C GLY A 13 8.78 -15.29 -8.69
N ASN A 14 9.11 -16.17 -9.64
CA ASN A 14 8.32 -16.66 -10.78
C ASN A 14 6.89 -16.09 -10.89
N LEU A 15 6.73 -15.06 -11.73
CA LEU A 15 5.43 -14.65 -12.25
C LEU A 15 4.92 -15.76 -13.19
N SER A 16 4.28 -16.78 -12.63
CA SER A 16 3.54 -17.76 -13.42
C SER A 16 2.44 -17.06 -14.19
N GLN A 17 2.54 -17.18 -15.51
CA GLN A 17 1.62 -16.66 -16.50
C GLN A 17 0.17 -17.03 -16.18
N THR A 18 -0.71 -16.04 -16.22
CA THR A 18 -2.16 -16.23 -16.20
C THR A 18 -2.60 -17.18 -17.32
N PRO A 19 -3.50 -18.16 -17.07
CA PRO A 19 -4.01 -18.99 -18.15
C PRO A 19 -4.92 -18.15 -19.04
N ALA A 20 -4.64 -18.16 -20.35
CA ALA A 20 -5.56 -17.67 -21.36
C ALA A 20 -6.82 -18.56 -21.35
N LEU A 21 -7.98 -17.96 -21.09
CA LEU A 21 -9.27 -18.63 -21.19
C LEU A 21 -9.78 -18.49 -22.63
N SER A 22 -10.07 -19.64 -23.24
CA SER A 22 -10.53 -19.78 -24.62
C SER A 22 -11.92 -19.21 -24.86
N GLU A 23 -12.04 -18.64 -26.05
CA GLU A 23 -13.21 -18.07 -26.70
C GLU A 23 -14.34 -19.10 -26.89
N SER A 24 -15.51 -18.86 -26.28
CA SER A 24 -16.79 -19.47 -26.69
C SER A 24 -17.77 -18.36 -27.07
N VAL A 25 -18.04 -18.26 -28.37
CA VAL A 25 -19.03 -17.37 -28.97
C VAL A 25 -20.43 -17.91 -28.66
N GLY A 26 -21.15 -17.26 -27.76
CA GLY A 26 -22.57 -17.55 -27.50
C GLY A 26 -23.16 -16.72 -26.37
N LEU A 27 -23.79 -15.59 -26.70
CA LEU A 27 -24.70 -14.78 -25.86
C LEU A 27 -24.30 -14.47 -24.40
N ASP A 28 -23.02 -14.60 -24.05
CA ASP A 28 -22.48 -14.19 -22.76
C ASP A 28 -21.64 -12.93 -22.97
N THR A 29 -22.33 -11.80 -23.17
CA THR A 29 -21.62 -10.51 -23.19
C THR A 29 -21.29 -10.20 -21.75
N ASP A 30 -20.10 -10.61 -21.33
CA ASP A 30 -19.51 -10.31 -20.03
C ASP A 30 -19.85 -8.86 -19.63
N ALA A 31 -20.47 -8.70 -18.47
CA ALA A 31 -20.95 -7.40 -18.00
C ALA A 31 -19.80 -6.37 -17.93
N LEU A 32 -18.58 -6.84 -17.65
CA LEU A 32 -17.37 -6.02 -17.68
C LEU A 32 -17.09 -5.53 -19.11
N SER A 33 -17.14 -6.40 -20.11
CA SER A 33 -16.96 -6.04 -21.53
C SER A 33 -18.03 -5.05 -22.02
N SER A 34 -19.29 -5.20 -21.60
CA SER A 34 -20.36 -4.25 -21.92
C SER A 34 -20.15 -2.89 -21.24
N HIS A 35 -19.73 -2.91 -19.97
CA HIS A 35 -19.43 -1.71 -19.20
C HIS A 35 -18.22 -0.95 -19.77
N GLN A 36 -17.17 -1.67 -20.17
CA GLN A 36 -15.99 -1.09 -20.81
C GLN A 36 -16.37 -0.40 -22.13
N ARG A 37 -17.22 -1.03 -22.94
CA ARG A 37 -17.72 -0.39 -24.18
C ARG A 37 -18.54 0.87 -23.88
N PHE A 38 -19.41 0.84 -22.88
CA PHE A 38 -20.19 2.00 -22.47
C PHE A 38 -19.31 3.16 -21.97
N ILE A 39 -18.31 2.88 -21.14
CA ILE A 39 -17.39 3.92 -20.66
C ILE A 39 -16.54 4.48 -21.80
N SER A 40 -16.10 3.61 -22.73
CA SER A 40 -15.30 4.04 -23.89
C SER A 40 -16.09 4.84 -24.94
N SER A 41 -17.42 4.74 -24.95
CA SER A 41 -18.27 5.43 -25.93
C SER A 41 -18.67 6.84 -25.50
N ILE A 42 -18.33 7.25 -24.29
CA ILE A 42 -18.56 8.61 -23.81
C ILE A 42 -17.34 9.47 -24.17
N ASP A 43 -17.54 10.42 -25.07
CA ASP A 43 -16.51 11.40 -25.43
C ASP A 43 -15.97 12.12 -24.18
N HIS A 44 -14.66 12.28 -24.11
CA HIS A 44 -13.92 12.89 -22.98
C HIS A 44 -13.94 12.12 -21.64
N MET A 45 -14.51 10.91 -21.57
CA MET A 45 -14.55 10.14 -20.32
C MET A 45 -13.17 9.75 -19.80
N ALA A 46 -12.22 9.46 -20.71
CA ALA A 46 -10.83 9.20 -20.32
C ALA A 46 -10.18 10.41 -19.61
N GLU A 47 -10.52 11.63 -20.05
CA GLU A 47 -10.05 12.87 -19.42
C GLU A 47 -10.71 13.10 -18.06
N VAL A 48 -12.00 12.76 -17.91
CA VAL A 48 -12.71 12.82 -16.63
C VAL A 48 -12.14 11.81 -15.64
N ILE A 49 -11.86 10.58 -16.08
CA ILE A 49 -11.23 9.54 -15.24
C ILE A 49 -9.83 10.00 -14.83
N ASP A 50 -9.01 10.48 -15.77
CA ASP A 50 -7.65 10.97 -15.50
C ASP A 50 -7.66 12.20 -14.57
N ASN A 51 -8.58 13.16 -14.76
CA ASN A 51 -8.73 14.29 -13.84
C ASN A 51 -9.25 13.87 -12.47
N HIS A 52 -10.15 12.89 -12.40
CA HIS A 52 -10.63 12.34 -11.14
C HIS A 52 -9.49 11.62 -10.39
N GLU A 53 -8.74 10.76 -11.06
CA GLU A 53 -7.54 10.12 -10.50
C GLU A 53 -6.51 11.16 -10.05
N LYS A 54 -6.24 12.20 -10.85
CA LYS A 54 -5.34 13.29 -10.46
C LYS A 54 -5.86 14.07 -9.26
N SER A 55 -7.14 14.36 -9.18
CA SER A 55 -7.74 15.10 -8.06
C SER A 55 -7.73 14.29 -6.75
N THR A 56 -8.10 13.01 -6.81
CA THR A 56 -8.11 12.10 -5.66
C THR A 56 -6.69 11.75 -5.20
N LYS A 57 -5.76 11.50 -6.14
CA LYS A 57 -4.33 11.30 -5.83
C LYS A 57 -3.67 12.57 -5.29
N ARG A 58 -4.06 13.75 -5.78
CA ARG A 58 -3.56 15.04 -5.29
C ARG A 58 -4.05 15.32 -3.87
N GLU A 59 -5.30 15.02 -3.52
CA GLU A 59 -5.77 15.14 -2.14
C GLU A 59 -5.05 14.16 -1.18
N LEU A 60 -4.71 12.95 -1.64
CA LEU A 60 -3.90 12.01 -0.84
C LEU A 60 -2.46 12.51 -0.57
N LEU A 61 -1.92 13.39 -1.43
CA LEU A 61 -0.56 13.91 -1.33
C LEU A 61 -0.46 15.30 -0.71
N THR A 62 -1.53 16.10 -0.70
CA THR A 62 -1.51 17.53 -0.32
C THR A 62 -1.53 17.77 1.20
N GLY A 63 -1.45 16.73 2.03
CA GLY A 63 -1.38 16.91 3.48
C GLY A 63 -0.68 15.76 4.19
N MET A 64 0.65 15.63 4.04
CA MET A 64 1.44 14.81 4.99
C MET A 64 1.23 15.26 6.44
N ASP A 65 0.93 16.55 6.65
CA ASP A 65 0.53 17.14 7.92
C ASP A 65 -0.91 16.77 8.36
N SER A 66 -1.77 16.36 7.42
CA SER A 66 -3.14 15.88 7.68
C SER A 66 -3.21 14.38 8.01
N LEU A 67 -2.12 13.63 7.78
CA LEU A 67 -2.01 12.19 8.08
C LEU A 67 -1.69 11.90 9.57
N GLY A 68 -1.86 12.90 10.44
CA GLY A 68 -1.56 12.82 11.87
C GLY A 68 -0.14 13.30 12.21
N GLY A 69 -0.04 14.07 13.28
CA GLY A 69 1.24 14.53 13.84
C GLY A 69 1.92 13.47 14.71
N PHE A 70 2.95 13.88 15.46
CA PHE A 70 3.69 13.01 16.38
C PHE A 70 2.79 12.32 17.43
N ASP A 71 1.71 12.99 17.83
CA ASP A 71 0.73 12.48 18.81
C ASP A 71 -0.07 11.26 18.32
N SER A 72 -0.04 11.00 17.01
CA SER A 72 -0.70 9.82 16.41
C SER A 72 0.22 8.59 16.34
N ILE A 73 1.46 8.69 16.79
CA ILE A 73 2.42 7.58 16.78
C ILE A 73 2.12 6.67 17.98
N ARG A 74 1.63 5.45 17.67
CA ARG A 74 1.29 4.45 18.68
C ARG A 74 2.51 3.64 19.14
N SER A 75 2.32 2.84 20.19
CA SER A 75 3.32 1.84 20.60
C SER A 75 3.48 0.78 19.52
N PHE A 76 4.64 0.10 19.47
CA PHE A 76 4.89 -0.98 18.53
C PHE A 76 3.79 -2.04 18.57
N LYS A 77 3.44 -2.52 19.78
CA LYS A 77 2.43 -3.56 19.98
C LYS A 77 1.06 -3.14 19.45
N ASP A 78 0.64 -1.90 19.72
CA ASP A 78 -0.66 -1.39 19.28
C ASP A 78 -0.69 -1.21 17.76
N GLY A 79 0.41 -0.70 17.18
CA GLY A 79 0.57 -0.53 15.75
C GLY A 79 0.52 -1.86 14.99
N VAL A 80 1.32 -2.83 15.41
CA VAL A 80 1.32 -4.19 14.82
C VAL A 80 -0.07 -4.82 14.87
N SER A 81 -0.78 -4.67 15.99
CA SER A 81 -2.14 -5.19 16.13
C SER A 81 -3.15 -4.47 15.22
N SER A 82 -3.03 -3.15 15.03
CA SER A 82 -3.99 -2.38 14.23
C SER A 82 -3.92 -2.69 12.73
N ILE A 83 -2.72 -3.00 12.23
CA ILE A 83 -2.50 -3.40 10.83
C ILE A 83 -2.65 -4.91 10.60
N GLY A 84 -2.93 -5.68 11.66
CA GLY A 84 -3.04 -7.14 11.57
C GLY A 84 -1.72 -7.79 11.14
N ALA A 85 -0.59 -7.22 11.56
CA ALA A 85 0.72 -7.73 11.23
C ALA A 85 1.25 -8.71 12.29
N GLU A 86 2.19 -9.54 11.89
CA GLU A 86 2.90 -10.46 12.76
C GLU A 86 4.36 -10.08 12.88
N SER A 87 4.86 -9.98 14.11
CA SER A 87 6.28 -9.74 14.38
C SER A 87 6.99 -11.08 14.48
N ILE A 88 7.85 -11.40 13.52
CA ILE A 88 8.59 -12.67 13.44
C ILE A 88 10.09 -12.37 13.46
N GLY A 89 10.74 -12.63 14.59
CA GLY A 89 12.16 -12.34 14.78
C GLY A 89 12.47 -10.85 14.61
N ASN A 90 13.32 -10.50 13.66
CA ASN A 90 13.66 -9.12 13.29
C ASN A 90 12.86 -8.62 12.09
N ALA A 91 11.67 -9.17 11.82
CA ALA A 91 10.83 -8.74 10.73
C ALA A 91 9.37 -8.56 11.16
N LEU A 92 8.67 -7.71 10.42
CA LEU A 92 7.24 -7.51 10.49
C LEU A 92 6.63 -7.98 9.18
N GLU A 93 5.65 -8.88 9.25
CA GLU A 93 4.96 -9.44 8.11
C GLU A 93 3.49 -9.01 8.13
N ILE A 94 3.03 -8.47 7.01
CA ILE A 94 1.70 -7.88 6.87
C ILE A 94 1.00 -8.55 5.69
N SER A 95 -0.13 -9.20 5.93
CA SER A 95 -0.93 -9.81 4.87
C SER A 95 -1.64 -8.72 4.06
N LEU A 96 -1.08 -8.39 2.90
CA LEU A 96 -1.60 -7.37 1.99
C LEU A 96 -1.60 -7.92 0.57
N SER A 97 -2.67 -7.68 -0.18
CA SER A 97 -2.72 -8.20 -1.54
C SER A 97 -1.63 -7.57 -2.42
N LYS A 98 -0.94 -8.38 -3.22
CA LYS A 98 0.03 -7.86 -4.20
C LYS A 98 -0.55 -6.87 -5.20
N PHE A 99 -1.88 -6.87 -5.41
CA PHE A 99 -2.56 -5.93 -6.31
C PHE A 99 -2.50 -4.48 -5.82
N VAL A 100 -2.30 -4.24 -4.52
CA VAL A 100 -2.15 -2.87 -3.97
C VAL A 100 -0.69 -2.41 -3.87
N MET A 101 0.27 -3.23 -4.29
CA MET A 101 1.71 -2.98 -4.13
C MET A 101 2.15 -1.61 -4.66
N GLY A 102 1.63 -1.18 -5.82
CA GLY A 102 2.03 0.09 -6.45
C GLY A 102 1.58 1.35 -5.69
N ASP A 103 0.66 1.19 -4.76
CA ASP A 103 -0.01 2.27 -4.06
C ASP A 103 0.27 2.26 -2.54
N VAL A 104 0.93 1.22 -2.03
CA VAL A 104 1.38 1.14 -0.63
C VAL A 104 2.63 2.02 -0.45
N LEU A 105 2.59 2.88 0.56
CA LEU A 105 3.72 3.73 0.93
C LEU A 105 4.23 3.37 2.32
N LEU A 106 5.56 3.24 2.44
CA LEU A 106 6.24 3.08 3.72
C LEU A 106 7.16 4.28 3.94
N HIS A 107 7.02 4.89 5.12
CA HIS A 107 7.89 5.98 5.56
C HIS A 107 8.51 5.64 6.91
N LYS A 108 9.67 6.24 7.17
CA LYS A 108 10.35 6.21 8.46
C LYS A 108 10.66 7.61 8.96
N MET A 109 10.76 7.77 10.27
CA MET A 109 11.17 9.01 10.89
C MET A 109 12.02 8.69 12.12
N THR A 110 13.18 9.32 12.23
CA THR A 110 14.01 9.23 13.44
C THR A 110 13.51 10.22 14.48
N THR A 111 13.28 9.73 15.70
CA THR A 111 12.84 10.48 16.87
C THR A 111 13.90 10.39 17.98
N GLU A 112 13.71 11.11 19.09
CA GLU A 112 14.60 11.00 20.25
C GLU A 112 14.51 9.63 20.93
N SER A 113 13.36 8.96 20.83
CA SER A 113 13.08 7.65 21.43
C SER A 113 13.39 6.46 20.53
N GLY A 114 13.81 6.67 19.28
CA GLY A 114 14.12 5.61 18.33
C GLY A 114 13.67 5.93 16.91
N GLN A 115 13.18 4.94 16.18
CA GLN A 115 12.65 5.12 14.83
C GLN A 115 11.16 4.78 14.80
N ALA A 116 10.37 5.66 14.19
CA ALA A 116 8.96 5.42 13.89
C ALA A 116 8.81 5.02 12.41
N ILE A 117 7.80 4.21 12.12
CA ILE A 117 7.36 3.94 10.76
C ILE A 117 5.92 4.38 10.55
N ARG A 118 5.59 4.71 9.30
CA ARG A 118 4.25 5.01 8.83
C ARG A 118 3.96 4.19 7.60
N LEU A 119 2.90 3.38 7.67
CA LEU A 119 2.39 2.61 6.56
C LEU A 119 1.09 3.24 6.06
N VAL A 120 1.04 3.51 4.75
CA VAL A 120 -0.17 3.97 4.07
C VAL A 120 -0.58 2.88 3.08
N VAL A 121 -1.77 2.32 3.30
CA VAL A 121 -2.33 1.24 2.48
C VAL A 121 -3.61 1.74 1.82
N PRO A 122 -3.76 1.66 0.49
CA PRO A 122 -5.02 1.99 -0.15
C PRO A 122 -6.08 0.95 0.23
N GLU A 123 -7.26 1.42 0.60
CA GLU A 123 -8.43 0.58 0.84
C GLU A 123 -9.60 1.11 0.00
N LYS A 124 -10.61 0.26 -0.25
CA LYS A 124 -11.77 0.59 -1.09
C LYS A 124 -12.51 1.87 -0.66
N PHE A 125 -12.38 2.29 0.60
CA PHE A 125 -13.07 3.44 1.17
C PHE A 125 -12.16 4.29 2.07
N GLY A 126 -11.18 4.96 1.47
CA GLY A 126 -10.26 5.85 2.19
C GLY A 126 -9.14 5.06 2.85
N GLY A 127 -7.95 5.10 2.25
CA GLY A 127 -6.80 4.29 2.66
C GLY A 127 -6.48 4.36 4.16
N ARG A 128 -5.92 3.26 4.66
CA ARG A 128 -5.49 3.13 6.05
C ARG A 128 -4.12 3.75 6.23
N VAL A 129 -3.97 4.58 7.26
CA VAL A 129 -2.69 5.19 7.65
C VAL A 129 -2.40 4.79 9.08
N GLU A 130 -1.31 4.07 9.30
CA GLU A 130 -0.92 3.62 10.64
C GLU A 130 0.53 4.02 10.90
N SER A 131 0.76 4.70 12.04
CA SER A 131 2.07 5.19 12.46
C SER A 131 2.39 4.66 13.85
N PHE A 132 3.57 4.06 14.02
CA PHE A 132 3.98 3.50 15.32
C PHE A 132 5.50 3.46 15.48
N MET A 133 5.94 3.43 16.73
CA MET A 133 7.35 3.28 17.09
C MET A 133 7.83 1.85 16.82
N LEU A 134 9.05 1.70 16.30
CA LEU A 134 9.76 0.43 16.28
C LEU A 134 10.25 0.06 17.69
N PRO A 135 10.60 -1.22 17.93
CA PRO A 135 11.25 -1.63 19.18
C PRO A 135 12.53 -0.84 19.46
N ASP A 136 12.91 -0.72 20.72
CA ASP A 136 14.10 0.05 21.13
C ASP A 136 15.36 -0.46 20.42
N GLY A 137 16.12 0.47 19.84
CA GLY A 137 17.33 0.17 19.05
C GLY A 137 17.07 -0.34 17.64
N ALA A 138 15.82 -0.66 17.27
CA ALA A 138 15.50 -1.14 15.94
C ALA A 138 15.43 0.01 14.91
N VAL A 139 16.00 -0.22 13.74
CA VAL A 139 15.87 0.63 12.56
C VAL A 139 15.41 -0.18 11.36
N VAL A 140 14.64 0.43 10.45
CA VAL A 140 14.23 -0.18 9.19
C VAL A 140 15.47 -0.52 8.36
N GLY A 141 15.62 -1.81 8.04
CA GLY A 141 16.63 -2.34 7.11
C GLY A 141 16.12 -2.26 5.68
N ASP A 142 15.30 -3.23 5.29
CA ASP A 142 14.69 -3.33 3.96
C ASP A 142 13.18 -3.59 4.06
N ALA A 143 12.46 -3.33 2.97
CA ALA A 143 11.07 -3.72 2.80
C ALA A 143 10.89 -4.40 1.44
N PHE A 144 10.18 -5.52 1.42
CA PHE A 144 9.93 -6.25 0.18
C PHE A 144 8.63 -7.04 0.23
N TRP A 145 8.07 -7.27 -0.95
CA TRP A 145 6.91 -8.13 -1.16
C TRP A 145 7.32 -9.57 -1.41
N ASN A 146 6.67 -10.50 -0.72
CA ASN A 146 6.69 -11.92 -0.99
C ASN A 146 5.24 -12.40 -1.19
N GLY A 147 4.83 -12.56 -2.45
CA GLY A 147 3.44 -12.88 -2.77
C GLY A 147 2.48 -11.83 -2.21
N ASP A 148 1.53 -12.26 -1.38
CA ASP A 148 0.55 -11.40 -0.68
C ASP A 148 1.00 -11.01 0.74
N ILE A 149 2.31 -10.95 0.98
CA ILE A 149 2.91 -10.54 2.25
C ILE A 149 3.89 -9.39 2.00
N LEU A 150 3.66 -8.26 2.68
CA LEU A 150 4.65 -7.21 2.82
C LEU A 150 5.53 -7.51 4.03
N LYS A 151 6.83 -7.69 3.79
CA LYS A 151 7.83 -7.94 4.82
C LYS A 151 8.71 -6.73 5.02
N ILE A 152 8.81 -6.28 6.26
CA ILE A 152 9.68 -5.17 6.68
C ILE A 152 10.71 -5.72 7.66
N THR A 153 11.99 -5.60 7.34
CA THR A 153 13.07 -6.08 8.20
C THR A 153 13.65 -4.97 9.07
N PHE A 154 14.13 -5.36 10.24
CA PHE A 154 14.74 -4.50 11.23
C PHE A 154 16.20 -4.89 11.46
N ASN A 155 17.02 -3.86 11.63
CA ASN A 155 18.41 -3.96 12.10
C ASN A 155 18.49 -3.41 13.52
N TYR A 156 19.44 -3.91 14.31
CA TYR A 156 19.73 -3.47 15.68
C TYR A 156 21.18 -3.01 15.78
#